data_AF-A0A2N2A9M9-F1
#
_entry.id   AF-A0A2N2A9M9-F1
#
_cell.length_a   1.000
_cell.length_b   1.000
_cell.length_c   1.000
_cell.angle_alpha   90.00
_cell.angle_beta   90.00
_cell.angle_gamma   90.00
#
_symmetry.space_group_name_H-M   'P 1'
#
loop_
_entity.id
_entity.type
_entity.pdbx_description
1 polymer ?
#
loop_
_entity_poly.entity_id
_entity_poly.type
_entity_poly.pdbx_seq_one_letter_code
_entity_poly.pdbx_strand_id
1 'polypeptide(L)'
;MVALRDMNVSLLDWEARCILESLSRELERLRAVSENVDDEDAATDAGNDYLELVGLKERFESEAKAVFGDQITNFSRDSIWPVR
;
A
#
# COMPACT_ATOMS: atom_id res chain seq x y z
N MET A 1 -0.09 26.76 13.33
CA MET A 1 1.03 25.91 12.90
C MET A 1 0.66 24.48 13.27
N VAL A 2 0.29 23.65 12.29
CA VAL A 2 -0.05 22.24 12.58
C VAL A 2 1.25 21.50 12.86
N ALA A 3 1.37 20.92 14.05
CA ALA A 3 2.49 20.04 14.35
C ALA A 3 2.29 18.73 13.58
N LEU A 4 3.12 18.51 12.56
CA LEU A 4 3.19 17.21 11.89
C LEU A 4 3.80 16.20 12.86
N ARG A 5 3.14 15.05 13.01
CA ARG A 5 3.61 13.93 13.84
C ARG A 5 4.06 12.82 12.91
N ASP A 6 5.30 12.38 13.06
CA ASP A 6 5.89 11.30 12.28
C ASP A 6 6.19 10.06 13.15
N MET A 7 6.28 8.91 12.50
CA MET A 7 6.67 7.64 13.11
C MET A 7 7.57 6.90 12.13
N ASN A 8 8.63 6.27 12.65
CA ASN A 8 9.59 5.49 11.86
C ASN A 8 9.55 4.02 12.30
N VAL A 9 9.65 3.10 11.33
CA VAL A 9 9.70 1.66 11.57
C VAL A 9 10.80 1.02 10.71
N SER A 10 11.50 0.02 11.25
CA SER A 10 12.42 -0.82 10.48
C SER A 10 11.73 -2.13 10.14
N LEU A 11 11.85 -2.56 8.89
CA LEU A 11 11.14 -3.72 8.36
C LEU A 11 12.12 -4.67 7.68
N LEU A 12 11.83 -5.96 7.77
CA LEU A 12 12.42 -7.00 6.93
C LEU A 12 11.74 -7.01 5.55
N ASP A 13 12.39 -7.61 4.55
CA ASP A 13 11.86 -7.78 3.18
C ASP A 13 10.41 -8.30 3.20
N TRP A 14 10.17 -9.42 3.89
CA TRP A 14 8.85 -10.04 3.89
C TRP A 14 7.77 -9.17 4.56
N GLU A 15 8.12 -8.38 5.58
CA GLU A 15 7.18 -7.46 6.25
C GLU A 15 6.82 -6.31 5.31
N ALA A 16 7.82 -5.73 4.64
CA ALA A 16 7.62 -4.69 3.66
C ALA A 16 6.77 -5.18 2.49
N ARG A 17 7.03 -6.41 1.99
CA ARG A 17 6.21 -7.04 0.95
C ARG A 17 4.76 -7.23 1.41
N CYS A 18 4.53 -7.75 2.62
CA CYS A 18 3.18 -7.92 3.16
C CYS A 18 2.41 -6.60 3.25
N ILE A 19 3.07 -5.52 3.68
CA ILE A 19 2.45 -4.19 3.76
C ILE A 19 2.14 -3.65 2.36
N LEU A 20 3.07 -3.74 1.40
CA LEU A 20 2.85 -3.30 0.02
C LEU A 20 1.70 -4.06 -0.66
N GLU A 21 1.62 -5.38 -0.44
CA GLU A 21 0.53 -6.20 -0.96
C GLU A 21 -0.81 -5.79 -0.34
N SER A 22 -0.83 -5.57 0.97
CA SER A 22 -2.03 -5.13 1.70
C SER A 22 -2.51 -3.76 1.23
N LEU A 23 -1.59 -2.79 1.05
CA LEU A 23 -1.92 -1.47 0.49
C LEU A 23 -2.50 -1.60 -0.93
N SER A 24 -1.92 -2.46 -1.77
CA SER A 24 -2.41 -2.66 -3.14
C SER A 24 -3.85 -3.17 -3.17
N ARG A 25 -4.17 -4.17 -2.33
CA ARG A 25 -5.53 -4.71 -2.20
C ARG A 25 -6.51 -3.70 -1.64
N GLU A 26 -6.07 -2.90 -0.68
CA GLU A 26 -6.94 -1.88 -0.07
C GLU A 26 -7.26 -0.75 -1.06
N LEU A 27 -6.28 -0.35 -1.89
CA LEU A 27 -6.52 0.60 -2.96
C LEU A 27 -7.52 0.08 -4.01
N GLU A 28 -7.43 -1.20 -4.38
CA GLU A 28 -8.43 -1.83 -5.24
C GLU A 28 -9.82 -1.82 -4.61
N ARG A 29 -9.90 -2.13 -3.30
CA ARG A 29 -11.16 -2.10 -2.55
C ARG A 29 -11.76 -0.70 -2.49
N LEU A 30 -10.98 0.31 -2.11
CA LEU A 30 -11.45 1.70 -1.98
C LEU A 30 -11.91 2.26 -3.32
N ARG A 31 -11.15 1.99 -4.40
CA ARG A 31 -11.55 2.36 -5.75
C ARG A 31 -12.91 1.73 -6.10
N ALA A 32 -13.08 0.44 -5.86
CA ALA A 32 -14.33 -0.25 -6.13
C ALA A 32 -15.50 0.35 -5.32
N VAL A 33 -15.27 0.73 -4.06
CA VAL A 33 -16.30 1.41 -3.25
C VAL A 33 -16.64 2.77 -3.84
N SER A 34 -15.63 3.60 -4.14
CA SER A 34 -15.84 4.96 -4.68
C SER A 34 -16.60 4.99 -6.00
N GLU A 35 -16.50 3.92 -6.80
CA GLU A 35 -17.13 3.84 -8.13
C GLU A 35 -18.53 3.19 -8.10
N ASN A 36 -18.83 2.34 -7.10
CA ASN A 36 -20.00 1.45 -7.14
C ASN A 36 -20.98 1.60 -5.96
N VAL A 37 -20.67 2.40 -4.94
CA VAL A 37 -21.60 2.63 -3.83
C VAL A 37 -22.62 3.70 -4.20
N ASP A 38 -23.89 3.49 -3.85
CA ASP A 38 -24.98 4.44 -4.14
C ASP A 38 -24.99 5.65 -3.19
N ASP A 39 -24.30 5.53 -2.06
CA ASP A 39 -24.17 6.58 -1.04
C ASP A 39 -23.03 7.55 -1.42
N GLU A 40 -23.40 8.78 -1.79
CA GLU A 40 -22.47 9.82 -2.25
C GLU A 40 -21.41 10.19 -1.20
N ASP A 41 -21.77 10.21 0.08
CA ASP A 41 -20.84 10.51 1.17
C ASP A 41 -19.82 9.37 1.30
N ALA A 42 -20.30 8.13 1.27
CA ALA A 42 -19.43 6.95 1.31
C ALA A 42 -18.51 6.85 0.09
N ALA A 43 -18.98 7.23 -1.09
CA ALA A 43 -18.18 7.26 -2.31
C ALA A 43 -17.06 8.30 -2.20
N THR A 44 -17.39 9.48 -1.67
CA THR A 44 -16.45 10.59 -1.47
C THR A 44 -15.39 10.26 -0.43
N ASP A 45 -15.79 9.69 0.71
CA ASP A 45 -14.87 9.26 1.76
C ASP A 45 -13.91 8.18 1.24
N ALA A 46 -14.42 7.16 0.54
CA ALA A 46 -13.58 6.13 -0.07
C ALA A 46 -12.60 6.70 -1.11
N GLY A 47 -13.03 7.69 -1.90
CA GLY A 47 -12.19 8.40 -2.85
C GLY A 47 -11.06 9.19 -2.18
N ASN A 48 -11.34 9.85 -1.05
CA ASN A 48 -10.33 10.59 -0.29
C ASN A 48 -9.31 9.63 0.33
N ASP A 49 -9.77 8.57 1.01
CA ASP A 49 -8.91 7.54 1.59
C ASP A 49 -8.01 6.89 0.53
N TYR A 50 -8.57 6.64 -0.66
CA TYR A 50 -7.81 6.11 -1.80
C TYR A 50 -6.63 7.02 -2.15
N LEU A 51 -6.87 8.32 -2.32
CA LEU A 51 -5.83 9.28 -2.69
C LEU A 51 -4.73 9.38 -1.62
N GLU A 52 -5.10 9.36 -0.34
CA GLU A 52 -4.12 9.36 0.76
C GLU A 52 -3.24 8.10 0.75
N LEU A 53 -3.86 6.93 0.58
CA LEU A 53 -3.14 5.65 0.54
C LEU A 53 -2.30 5.47 -0.72
N VAL A 54 -2.68 6.05 -1.87
CA VAL A 54 -1.83 6.07 -3.08
C VAL A 54 -0.51 6.76 -2.76
N GLY A 55 -0.57 7.94 -2.14
CA GLY A 55 0.64 8.68 -1.76
C GLY A 55 1.51 7.91 -0.76
N LEU A 56 0.91 7.16 0.18
CA LEU A 56 1.67 6.28 1.07
C LEU A 56 2.32 5.13 0.31
N LYS A 57 1.58 4.42 -0.55
CA LYS A 57 2.08 3.29 -1.32
C LYS A 57 3.23 3.70 -2.24
N GLU A 58 3.11 4.80 -2.96
CA GLU A 58 4.15 5.28 -3.88
C GLU A 58 5.47 5.57 -3.15
N ARG A 59 5.41 6.29 -2.02
CA ARG A 59 6.59 6.57 -1.19
C ARG A 59 7.19 5.26 -0.65
N PHE A 60 6.37 4.42 -0.04
CA PHE A 60 6.85 3.20 0.58
C PHE A 60 7.40 2.20 -0.44
N GLU A 61 6.78 2.08 -1.61
CA GLU A 61 7.28 1.25 -2.71
C GLU A 61 8.62 1.74 -3.24
N SER A 62 8.79 3.06 -3.40
CA SER A 62 10.06 3.66 -3.82
C SER A 62 11.19 3.37 -2.82
N GLU A 63 10.93 3.56 -1.53
CA GLU A 63 11.88 3.26 -0.46
C GLU A 63 12.20 1.77 -0.37
N ALA A 64 11.20 0.91 -0.44
CA ALA A 64 11.36 -0.53 -0.37
C ALA A 64 12.15 -1.07 -1.58
N LYS A 65 11.91 -0.56 -2.80
CA LYS A 65 12.68 -0.91 -4.00
C LYS A 65 14.14 -0.49 -3.88
N ALA A 66 14.41 0.67 -3.28
CA ALA A 66 15.78 1.14 -3.07
C ALA A 66 16.58 0.25 -2.10
N VAL A 67 15.92 -0.36 -1.11
CA VAL A 67 16.57 -1.21 -0.10
C VAL A 67 16.60 -2.69 -0.50
N PHE A 68 15.49 -3.22 -1.00
CA PHE A 68 15.31 -4.65 -1.24
C PHE A 68 15.41 -5.02 -2.72
N GLY A 69 15.20 -4.08 -3.65
CA GLY A 69 15.16 -4.33 -5.09
C GLY A 69 13.74 -4.50 -5.66
N ASP A 70 13.62 -4.48 -6.98
CA ASP A 70 12.33 -4.48 -7.70
C ASP A 70 11.46 -5.71 -7.43
N GLN A 71 12.05 -6.83 -7.00
CA GLN A 71 11.29 -8.02 -6.67
C GLN A 71 10.35 -7.81 -5.48
N ILE A 72 10.54 -6.77 -4.66
CA ILE A 72 9.70 -6.51 -3.48
C ILE A 72 8.21 -6.35 -3.83
N THR A 73 7.90 -5.87 -5.05
CA THR A 73 6.52 -5.71 -5.55
C THR A 73 5.98 -6.92 -6.29
N ASN A 74 6.75 -8.02 -6.39
CA ASN A 74 6.26 -9.26 -6.94
C ASN A 74 5.52 -10.05 -5.85
N PHE A 75 4.19 -10.01 -5.89
CA PHE A 75 3.31 -10.72 -4.96
C PHE A 75 2.90 -12.12 -5.46
N SER A 76 3.46 -12.60 -6.57
CA SER A 76 3.16 -13.95 -7.04
C SER A 76 3.66 -15.00 -6.05
N ARG A 77 2.79 -15.97 -5.76
CA ARG A 77 3.12 -17.13 -4.91
C ARG A 77 4.17 -18.04 -5.53
N ASP A 78 4.43 -17.91 -6.84
CA ASP A 78 5.45 -18.68 -7.56
C ASP A 78 6.88 -18.23 -7.21
N SER A 79 7.02 -17.08 -6.56
CA SER A 79 8.33 -16.49 -6.20
C SER A 79 8.76 -16.83 -4.77
N ILE A 80 8.02 -17.71 -4.08
CA ILE A 80 8.24 -18.02 -2.68
C ILE A 80 9.06 -19.30 -2.58
N TRP A 81 10.35 -19.10 -2.23
CA TRP A 81 11.30 -20.01 -1.58
C TRP A 81 12.45 -20.58 -2.44
N PRO A 82 13.73 -20.26 -2.16
CA PRO A 82 14.81 -21.20 -2.43
C PRO A 82 14.68 -22.32 -1.38
N VAL A 83 14.33 -23.52 -1.84
CA VAL A 83 14.48 -24.75 -1.04
C VAL A 83 15.87 -24.70 -0.38
N ARG A 84 15.88 -24.71 0.96
CA ARG A 84 17.12 -24.73 1.75
C ARG A 84 17.96 -25.95 1.44
#